data_AF-A0A418JIL2-F1
#
_entry.id   AF-A0A418JIL2-F1
#
_cell.length_a   1.000
_cell.length_b   1.000
_cell.length_c   1.000
_cell.angle_alpha   90.00
_cell.angle_beta   90.00
_cell.angle_gamma   90.00
#
_symmetry.space_group_name_H-M   'P 1'
#
loop_
_entity.id
_entity.type
_entity.pdbx_description
1 polymer ?
#
loop_
_entity_poly.entity_id
_entity_poly.type
_entity_poly.pdbx_seq_one_letter_code
_entity_poly.pdbx_strand_id
1 'polypeptide(L)'
;MANTKTQKSLSISKTKSENIVEWIVNEVHWKLLSDNLDKKKSTIFVYKKQIKEMSEEKSAFYALGEVFTLNQLNTVIELFNDHVKHPEKYEKPKTKKEVNIEKQAEVVKKHMKEMNMDYLKPKKGERKNEQQEKSVDNEEEKPENLQSTKDVLRKHAKQAQKAREEINKLAPNSEERKRKEAEFEANKVDRIKEFWQSKQKNKEE
;
A
#
# COMPACT_ATOMS: atom_id res chain seq x y z
N MET A 1 27.81 43.74 24.23
CA MET A 1 26.47 43.46 23.67
C MET A 1 26.65 42.61 22.43
N ALA A 2 26.03 41.43 22.39
CA ALA A 2 26.24 40.44 21.32
C ALA A 2 25.54 40.86 20.02
N ASN A 3 26.21 40.67 18.88
CA ASN A 3 25.68 40.88 17.53
C ASN A 3 24.43 40.02 17.29
N THR A 4 23.24 40.56 17.57
CA THR A 4 21.98 40.00 17.08
C THR A 4 21.88 40.30 15.59
N LYS A 5 22.36 39.37 14.76
CA LYS A 5 22.02 39.36 13.33
C LYS A 5 20.49 39.26 13.23
N THR A 6 19.81 40.39 13.05
CA THR A 6 18.39 40.46 12.74
C THR A 6 18.18 39.73 11.42
N GLN A 7 17.54 38.56 11.47
CA GLN A 7 17.14 37.86 10.27
C GLN A 7 16.20 38.79 9.49
N LYS A 8 16.52 39.06 8.21
CA LYS A 8 15.62 39.82 7.32
C LYS A 8 14.25 39.13 7.33
N SER A 9 13.20 39.89 7.63
CA SER A 9 11.84 39.41 7.50
C SER A 9 11.58 39.05 6.04
N LEU A 10 11.17 37.81 5.80
CA LEU A 10 10.74 37.37 4.48
C LEU A 10 9.48 38.16 4.10
N SER A 11 9.57 38.93 3.03
CA SER A 11 8.44 39.63 2.43
C SER A 11 7.95 38.77 1.27
N ILE A 12 6.76 38.18 1.44
CA ILE A 12 6.03 37.51 0.35
C ILE A 12 4.75 38.31 0.13
N SER A 13 4.42 38.58 -1.14
CA SER A 13 3.14 39.22 -1.47
C SER A 13 1.98 38.35 -1.00
N LYS A 14 0.94 38.96 -0.43
CA LYS A 14 -0.25 38.28 0.10
C LYS A 14 -0.84 37.25 -0.89
N THR A 15 -1.00 37.64 -2.15
CA THR A 15 -1.51 36.78 -3.23
C THR A 15 -0.64 35.55 -3.46
N LYS A 16 0.70 35.70 -3.44
CA LYS A 16 1.62 34.56 -3.60
C LYS A 16 1.53 33.59 -2.42
N SER A 17 1.37 34.09 -1.19
CA SER A 17 1.19 33.20 -0.03
C SER A 17 -0.12 32.44 -0.09
N GLU A 18 -1.21 33.07 -0.54
CA GLU A 18 -2.51 32.41 -0.71
C GLU A 18 -2.44 31.31 -1.77
N ASN A 19 -1.86 31.58 -2.94
CA ASN A 19 -1.70 30.59 -4.00
C ASN A 19 -0.81 29.40 -3.57
N ILE A 20 0.25 29.66 -2.80
CA ILE A 20 1.11 28.58 -2.28
C ILE A 20 0.34 27.71 -1.29
N VAL A 21 -0.45 28.31 -0.38
CA VAL A 21 -1.29 27.55 0.55
C VAL A 21 -2.31 26.71 -0.21
N GLU A 22 -3.01 27.30 -1.18
CA GLU A 22 -3.99 26.59 -2.00
C GLU A 22 -3.34 25.42 -2.74
N TRP A 23 -2.18 25.65 -3.34
CA TRP A 23 -1.40 24.61 -4.01
C TRP A 23 -1.00 23.47 -3.06
N ILE A 24 -0.51 23.78 -1.86
CA ILE A 24 -0.14 22.77 -0.85
C ILE A 24 -1.37 21.96 -0.40
N VAL A 25 -2.50 22.64 -0.17
CA VAL A 25 -3.72 22.02 0.35
C VAL A 25 -4.43 21.19 -0.73
N ASN A 26 -4.53 21.68 -1.96
CA ASN A 26 -5.41 21.11 -2.97
C ASN A 26 -4.66 20.34 -4.05
N GLU A 27 -3.52 20.81 -4.51
CA GLU A 27 -2.90 20.32 -5.75
C GLU A 27 -1.72 19.38 -5.48
N VAL A 28 -0.82 19.76 -4.57
CA VAL A 28 0.44 19.05 -4.40
C VAL A 28 0.27 17.69 -3.71
N HIS A 29 0.98 16.70 -4.24
CA HIS A 29 1.04 15.38 -3.63
C HIS A 29 2.05 15.38 -2.47
N TRP A 30 1.61 14.97 -1.28
CA TRP A 30 2.41 14.75 -0.06
C TRP A 30 3.76 14.05 -0.26
N LYS A 31 3.89 13.12 -1.22
CA LYS A 31 5.18 12.49 -1.58
C LYS A 31 6.20 13.51 -2.11
N LEU A 32 5.76 14.45 -2.94
CA LEU A 32 6.67 15.45 -3.51
C LEU A 32 7.24 16.35 -2.41
N LEU A 33 6.38 16.79 -1.48
CA LEU A 33 6.82 17.57 -0.33
C LEU A 33 7.69 16.76 0.63
N SER A 34 7.38 15.47 0.86
CA SER A 34 8.20 14.62 1.74
C SER A 34 9.62 14.44 1.21
N ASP A 35 9.73 14.20 -0.10
CA ASP A 35 11.01 13.90 -0.76
C ASP A 35 11.90 15.15 -0.83
N ASN A 36 11.32 16.35 -1.01
CA ASN A 36 12.08 17.60 -1.10
C ASN A 36 12.37 18.27 0.25
N LEU A 37 11.52 18.05 1.27
CA LEU A 37 11.71 18.64 2.60
C LEU A 37 12.46 17.73 3.57
N ASP A 38 12.87 16.54 3.13
CA ASP A 38 13.46 15.48 3.94
C ASP A 38 12.64 15.21 5.21
N LYS A 39 11.31 15.11 5.04
CA LYS A 39 10.35 14.86 6.12
C LYS A 39 9.54 13.61 5.83
N LYS A 40 9.14 12.93 6.90
CA LYS A 40 8.23 11.78 6.78
C LYS A 40 6.86 12.25 6.25
N LYS A 41 6.23 11.39 5.45
CA LYS A 41 4.87 11.63 4.89
C LYS A 41 3.83 11.97 5.96
N SER A 42 3.93 11.34 7.14
CA SER A 42 3.05 11.62 8.27
C SER A 42 3.21 13.05 8.78
N THR A 43 4.43 13.57 8.86
CA THR A 43 4.72 14.96 9.27
C THR A 43 4.17 15.95 8.26
N ILE A 44 4.34 15.69 6.96
CA ILE A 44 3.78 16.53 5.89
C ILE A 44 2.25 16.55 5.94
N PHE A 45 1.61 15.43 6.29
CA PHE A 45 0.15 15.40 6.46
C PHE A 45 -0.30 16.30 7.62
N VAL A 46 0.41 16.28 8.76
CA VAL A 46 0.14 17.17 9.89
C VAL A 46 0.34 18.63 9.49
N TYR A 47 1.44 18.95 8.81
CA TYR A 47 1.70 20.31 8.31
C TYR A 47 0.60 20.80 7.39
N LYS A 48 0.14 19.96 6.46
CA LYS A 48 -0.94 20.30 5.54
C LYS A 48 -2.25 20.61 6.29
N LYS A 49 -2.56 19.83 7.33
CA LYS A 49 -3.72 20.07 8.19
C LYS A 49 -3.59 21.39 8.95
N GLN A 50 -2.44 21.63 9.58
CA GLN A 50 -2.15 22.86 10.32
C GLN A 50 -2.19 24.11 9.43
N ILE A 51 -1.63 24.03 8.22
CA ILE A 51 -1.67 25.13 7.26
C ILE A 51 -3.11 25.46 6.89
N LYS A 52 -3.94 24.44 6.62
CA LYS A 52 -5.35 24.64 6.30
C LYS A 52 -6.07 25.36 7.44
N GLU A 53 -6.00 24.82 8.66
CA GLU A 53 -6.66 25.37 9.84
C GLU A 53 -6.20 26.82 10.12
N MET A 54 -4.89 27.07 10.16
CA MET A 54 -4.36 28.41 10.45
C MET A 54 -4.57 29.42 9.32
N SER A 55 -4.67 28.96 8.07
CA SER A 55 -4.97 29.83 6.94
C SER A 55 -6.41 30.34 6.97
N GLU A 56 -7.34 29.53 7.48
CA GLU A 56 -8.74 29.91 7.68
C GLU A 56 -8.90 30.86 8.88
N GLU A 57 -8.14 30.68 9.95
CA GLU A 57 -8.23 31.50 11.17
C GLU A 57 -7.53 32.86 11.08
N LYS A 58 -6.36 32.92 10.44
CA LYS A 58 -5.49 34.11 10.44
C LYS A 58 -5.19 34.58 9.02
N SER A 59 -4.11 34.05 8.44
CA SER A 59 -3.68 34.38 7.09
C SER A 59 -2.76 33.31 6.54
N ALA A 60 -2.75 33.17 5.21
CA ALA A 60 -1.89 32.23 4.50
C ALA A 60 -0.39 32.44 4.81
N PHE A 61 0.06 33.70 4.86
CA PHE A 61 1.44 34.03 5.19
C PHE A 61 1.82 33.62 6.62
N TYR A 62 0.94 33.89 7.59
CA TYR A 62 1.15 33.48 8.97
C TYR A 62 1.22 31.94 9.09
N ALA A 63 0.29 31.23 8.46
CA ALA A 63 0.24 29.78 8.48
C ALA A 63 1.52 29.13 7.91
N LEU A 64 2.03 29.66 6.79
CA LEU A 64 3.27 29.18 6.19
C LEU A 64 4.49 29.46 7.08
N GLY A 65 4.56 30.64 7.69
CA GLY A 65 5.66 31.02 8.57
C GLY A 65 5.70 30.23 9.89
N GLU A 66 4.55 29.84 10.42
CA GLU A 66 4.45 29.04 11.65
C GLU A 66 4.82 27.57 11.41
N VAL A 67 4.42 27.02 10.25
CA VAL A 67 4.60 25.58 9.95
C VAL A 67 5.95 25.26 9.34
N PHE A 68 6.46 26.14 8.46
CA PHE A 68 7.73 25.91 7.78
C PHE A 68 8.85 26.78 8.35
N THR A 69 10.01 26.17 8.48
CA THR A 69 11.26 26.93 8.67
C THR A 69 11.62 27.71 7.41
N LEU A 70 12.47 28.73 7.54
CA LEU A 70 12.89 29.60 6.45
C LEU A 70 13.46 28.84 5.23
N ASN A 71 14.27 27.81 5.50
CA ASN A 71 14.85 26.97 4.45
C ASN A 71 13.78 26.16 3.73
N GLN A 72 12.84 25.58 4.47
CA GLN A 72 11.73 24.80 3.90
C GLN A 72 10.80 25.68 3.08
N LEU A 73 10.54 26.90 3.53
CA LEU A 73 9.74 27.87 2.80
C LEU A 73 10.36 28.19 1.44
N ASN A 74 11.69 28.38 1.39
CA ASN A 74 12.40 28.60 0.13
C ASN A 74 12.25 27.40 -0.82
N THR A 75 12.43 26.17 -0.33
CA THR A 75 12.22 24.95 -1.12
C THR A 75 10.77 24.85 -1.64
N VAL A 76 9.78 25.16 -0.79
CA VAL A 76 8.37 25.16 -1.18
C VAL A 76 8.10 26.21 -2.27
N ILE A 77 8.69 27.40 -2.17
CA ILE A 77 8.55 28.46 -3.17
C ILE A 77 9.19 28.04 -4.50
N GLU A 78 10.35 27.39 -4.48
CA GLU A 78 11.00 26.86 -5.68
C GLU A 78 10.11 25.83 -6.37
N LEU A 79 9.60 24.85 -5.62
CA LEU A 79 8.68 23.84 -6.14
C LEU A 79 7.38 24.44 -6.68
N PHE A 80 6.85 25.48 -6.02
CA PHE A 80 5.67 26.19 -6.51
C PHE A 80 5.95 26.95 -7.81
N ASN A 81 7.09 27.62 -7.92
CA ASN A 81 7.46 28.30 -9.17
C ASN A 81 7.66 27.29 -10.31
N ASP A 82 8.23 26.12 -10.03
CA ASP A 82 8.38 25.03 -11.00
C ASP A 82 7.04 24.43 -11.39
N HIS A 83 6.10 24.32 -10.45
CA HIS A 83 4.72 23.93 -10.73
C HIS A 83 4.05 24.90 -11.71
N VAL A 84 4.18 26.22 -11.48
CA VAL A 84 3.63 27.25 -12.36
C VAL A 84 4.24 27.17 -13.76
N LYS A 85 5.52 26.81 -13.90
CA LYS A 85 6.20 26.64 -15.19
C LYS A 85 5.87 25.31 -15.88
N HIS A 86 5.66 24.25 -15.12
CA HIS A 86 5.51 22.88 -15.61
C HIS A 86 4.39 22.13 -14.88
N PRO A 87 3.12 22.52 -15.07
CA PRO A 87 1.99 21.91 -14.36
C PRO A 87 1.87 20.40 -14.65
N GLU A 88 2.25 19.96 -15.85
CA GLU A 88 2.19 18.55 -16.29
C GLU A 88 2.99 17.59 -15.40
N LYS A 89 4.08 18.06 -14.76
CA LYS A 89 4.94 17.20 -13.91
C LYS A 89 4.34 16.91 -12.54
N TYR A 90 3.40 17.74 -12.10
CA TYR A 90 2.85 17.74 -10.76
C TYR A 90 1.36 17.42 -10.73
N GLU A 91 0.72 17.28 -11.89
CA GLU A 91 -0.61 16.69 -11.97
C GLU A 91 -0.61 15.36 -11.20
N LYS A 92 -1.52 15.27 -10.22
CA LYS A 92 -1.77 14.01 -9.50
C LYS A 92 -1.93 12.93 -10.57
N PRO A 93 -1.25 11.77 -10.45
CA PRO A 93 -1.48 10.66 -11.37
C PRO A 93 -2.98 10.43 -11.39
N LYS A 94 -3.65 10.76 -12.52
CA LYS A 94 -5.09 10.57 -12.69
C LYS A 94 -5.36 9.15 -12.22
N THR A 95 -6.12 9.02 -11.13
CA THR A 95 -6.43 7.75 -10.47
C THR A 95 -6.75 6.74 -11.55
N LYS A 96 -5.78 5.85 -11.82
CA LYS A 96 -5.78 4.82 -12.86
C LYS A 96 -6.68 5.18 -14.05
N LYS A 97 -6.11 5.84 -15.07
CA LYS A 97 -6.63 5.73 -16.45
C LYS A 97 -7.05 4.27 -16.64
N GLU A 98 -8.32 4.07 -17.00
CA GLU A 98 -8.97 2.82 -17.36
C GLU A 98 -8.00 1.65 -17.42
N VAL A 99 -8.12 0.72 -16.48
CA VAL A 99 -7.36 -0.53 -16.54
C VAL A 99 -7.54 -1.08 -17.94
N ASN A 100 -6.47 -1.05 -18.74
CA ASN A 100 -6.49 -1.56 -20.11
C ASN A 100 -6.64 -3.09 -20.00
N ILE A 101 -7.89 -3.56 -19.99
CA ILE A 101 -8.29 -4.96 -19.87
C ILE A 101 -7.56 -5.79 -20.94
N GLU A 102 -7.36 -5.21 -22.12
CA GLU A 102 -6.63 -5.83 -23.23
C GLU A 102 -5.17 -6.13 -22.87
N LYS A 103 -4.44 -5.17 -22.31
CA LYS A 103 -3.04 -5.38 -21.90
C LYS A 103 -2.93 -6.41 -20.77
N GLN A 104 -3.91 -6.42 -19.86
CA GLN A 104 -3.96 -7.44 -18.81
C GLN A 104 -4.26 -8.83 -19.39
N ALA A 105 -5.20 -8.93 -20.33
CA ALA A 105 -5.53 -10.18 -21.02
C ALA A 105 -4.33 -10.72 -21.81
N GLU A 106 -3.54 -9.86 -22.45
CA GLU A 106 -2.30 -10.26 -23.14
C GLU A 106 -1.23 -10.79 -22.19
N VAL A 107 -1.01 -10.12 -21.05
CA VAL A 107 -0.05 -10.56 -20.03
C VAL A 107 -0.46 -11.90 -19.42
N VAL A 108 -1.76 -12.07 -19.13
CA VAL A 108 -2.33 -13.34 -18.66
C VAL A 108 -2.17 -14.43 -19.73
N LYS A 109 -2.48 -14.13 -20.99
CA LYS A 109 -2.31 -15.08 -22.11
C LYS A 109 -0.86 -15.50 -22.31
N LYS A 110 0.10 -14.58 -22.13
CA LYS A 110 1.53 -14.87 -22.21
C LYS A 110 1.97 -15.82 -21.09
N HIS A 111 1.62 -15.51 -19.83
CA HIS A 111 1.90 -16.39 -18.69
C HIS A 111 1.22 -17.76 -18.81
N MET A 112 0.01 -17.80 -19.34
CA MET A 112 -0.75 -19.03 -19.56
C MET A 112 -0.10 -19.92 -20.64
N LYS A 113 0.37 -19.33 -21.75
CA LYS A 113 1.15 -20.06 -22.76
C LYS A 113 2.46 -20.59 -22.20
N GLU A 114 3.16 -19.79 -21.40
CA GLU A 114 4.39 -20.19 -20.72
C GLU A 114 4.16 -21.34 -19.73
N MET A 115 3.00 -21.36 -19.07
CA MET A 115 2.54 -22.45 -18.20
C MET A 115 1.85 -23.61 -18.96
N ASN A 116 1.78 -23.57 -20.29
CA ASN A 116 1.08 -24.52 -21.15
C ASN A 116 -0.40 -24.79 -20.75
N MET A 117 -1.10 -23.76 -20.26
CA MET A 117 -2.50 -23.81 -19.82
C MET A 117 -3.40 -23.05 -20.78
N ASP A 118 -4.21 -23.76 -21.56
CA ASP A 118 -5.18 -23.17 -22.51
C ASP A 118 -6.47 -22.75 -21.77
N TYR A 119 -6.69 -21.44 -21.62
CA TYR A 119 -7.86 -20.87 -20.93
C TYR A 119 -9.22 -21.15 -21.63
N LEU A 120 -9.18 -21.56 -22.91
CA LEU A 120 -10.36 -21.74 -23.75
C LEU A 120 -10.76 -23.21 -23.98
N LYS A 121 -10.05 -24.17 -23.37
CA LYS A 121 -10.52 -25.56 -23.34
C LYS A 121 -11.43 -25.74 -22.13
N PRO A 122 -12.78 -25.77 -22.28
CA PRO A 122 -13.61 -26.31 -21.22
C PRO A 122 -13.09 -27.72 -20.90
N LYS A 123 -12.88 -28.01 -19.60
CA LYS A 123 -12.43 -29.33 -19.12
C LYS A 123 -13.40 -30.39 -19.65
N LYS A 124 -13.05 -31.01 -20.79
CA LYS A 124 -13.67 -32.24 -21.27
C LYS A 124 -13.14 -33.36 -20.38
N GLY A 125 -14.03 -34.00 -19.65
CA GLY A 125 -13.75 -35.28 -18.99
C GLY A 125 -13.83 -35.21 -17.48
N GLU A 126 -15.03 -35.45 -16.97
CA GLU A 126 -15.17 -36.18 -15.72
C GLU A 126 -14.51 -37.56 -15.85
N ARG A 127 -13.80 -37.94 -14.78
CA ARG A 127 -13.52 -39.31 -14.32
C ARG A 127 -12.90 -40.28 -15.33
N LYS A 128 -11.61 -40.58 -15.12
CA LYS A 128 -11.09 -41.95 -15.06
C LYS A 128 -9.91 -42.00 -14.10
N ASN A 129 -10.03 -42.86 -13.10
CA ASN A 129 -8.92 -43.28 -12.24
C ASN A 129 -7.87 -43.95 -13.11
N GLU A 130 -6.61 -43.57 -12.96
CA GLU A 130 -5.47 -44.43 -13.23
C GLU A 130 -4.31 -43.99 -12.33
N GLN A 131 -3.85 -44.96 -11.54
CA GLN A 131 -2.66 -44.91 -10.72
C GLN A 131 -1.42 -44.92 -11.62
N GLN A 132 -0.43 -44.09 -11.32
CA GLN A 132 1.00 -44.22 -11.61
C GLN A 132 1.65 -42.86 -11.30
N GLU A 133 2.86 -42.70 -10.77
CA GLU A 133 3.86 -43.55 -10.14
C GLU A 133 4.89 -42.54 -9.58
N LYS A 134 5.66 -42.94 -8.56
CA LYS A 134 6.71 -42.15 -7.92
C LYS A 134 7.82 -41.74 -8.90
N SER A 135 8.41 -40.57 -8.70
CA SER A 135 9.88 -40.42 -8.69
C SER A 135 10.31 -39.13 -7.95
N VAL A 136 10.82 -39.27 -6.73
CA VAL A 136 12.25 -39.13 -6.32
C VAL A 136 12.64 -37.68 -6.01
N ASP A 137 12.70 -37.42 -4.69
CA ASP A 137 13.74 -36.78 -3.89
C ASP A 137 14.48 -35.56 -4.42
N ASN A 138 14.28 -34.46 -3.69
CA ASN A 138 15.41 -33.74 -3.09
C ASN A 138 14.97 -33.32 -1.67
N GLU A 139 15.21 -34.23 -0.73
CA GLU A 139 15.34 -33.90 0.68
C GLU A 139 16.63 -33.09 0.87
N GLU A 140 16.50 -31.76 0.90
CA GLU A 140 17.41 -30.96 1.71
C GLU A 140 16.75 -30.78 3.07
N GLU A 141 17.13 -31.66 4.00
CA GLU A 141 16.94 -31.44 5.43
C GLU A 141 17.54 -30.08 5.82
N LYS A 142 16.67 -29.10 6.07
CA LYS A 142 17.04 -27.87 6.79
C LYS A 142 16.43 -27.90 8.18
N PRO A 143 17.21 -27.57 9.22
CA PRO A 143 16.89 -27.86 10.61
C PRO A 143 15.57 -27.22 11.05
N GLU A 144 14.87 -27.95 11.91
CA GLU A 144 13.49 -27.80 12.35
C GLU A 144 13.12 -26.51 13.11
N ASN A 145 13.90 -25.42 13.06
CA ASN A 145 13.68 -24.28 13.96
C ASN A 145 13.42 -22.91 13.33
N LEU A 146 13.21 -22.80 12.00
CA LEU A 146 12.81 -21.53 11.39
C LEU A 146 11.72 -21.75 10.34
N GLN A 147 10.46 -21.80 10.79
CA GLN A 147 9.34 -21.69 9.84
C GLN A 147 9.36 -20.30 9.22
N SER A 148 9.76 -20.24 7.95
CA SER A 148 9.68 -19.01 7.17
C SER A 148 8.22 -18.54 7.11
N THR A 149 7.99 -17.23 7.17
CA THR A 149 6.65 -16.63 7.02
C THR A 149 5.90 -17.14 5.78
N LYS A 150 6.64 -17.53 4.72
CA LYS A 150 6.09 -18.15 3.50
C LYS A 150 5.48 -19.53 3.75
N ASP A 151 6.07 -20.33 4.63
CA ASP A 151 5.60 -21.68 4.93
C ASP A 151 4.36 -21.66 5.83
N VAL A 152 4.32 -20.72 6.78
CA VAL A 152 3.13 -20.45 7.60
C VAL A 152 1.93 -20.07 6.72
N LEU A 153 2.13 -19.17 5.75
CA LEU A 153 1.09 -18.79 4.78
C LEU A 153 0.62 -19.98 3.92
N ARG A 154 1.54 -20.82 3.44
CA ARG A 154 1.20 -22.02 2.66
C ARG A 154 0.38 -23.02 3.48
N LYS A 155 0.72 -23.23 4.75
CA LYS A 155 -0.04 -24.10 5.67
C LYS A 155 -1.46 -23.57 5.89
N HIS A 156 -1.60 -22.28 6.19
CA HIS A 156 -2.91 -21.65 6.39
C HIS A 156 -3.79 -21.68 5.14
N ALA A 157 -3.22 -21.49 3.95
CA ALA A 157 -3.96 -21.56 2.69
C ALA A 157 -4.50 -22.97 2.42
N LYS A 158 -3.69 -24.01 2.65
CA LYS A 158 -4.11 -25.42 2.51
C LYS A 158 -5.20 -25.80 3.51
N GLN A 159 -5.07 -25.37 4.76
CA GLN A 159 -6.10 -25.58 5.79
C GLN A 159 -7.40 -24.84 5.44
N ALA A 160 -7.30 -23.61 4.93
CA ALA A 160 -8.48 -22.82 4.55
C ALA A 160 -9.28 -23.47 3.41
N GLN A 161 -8.56 -23.99 2.41
CA GLN A 161 -9.18 -24.68 1.27
C GLN A 161 -9.90 -25.95 1.72
N LYS A 162 -9.25 -26.81 2.51
CA LYS A 162 -9.87 -28.03 3.04
C LYS A 162 -11.11 -27.74 3.87
N ALA A 163 -11.05 -26.76 4.77
CA ALA A 163 -12.20 -26.39 5.61
C ALA A 163 -13.37 -25.83 4.77
N ARG A 164 -13.08 -25.03 3.73
CA ARG A 164 -14.11 -24.54 2.80
C ARG A 164 -14.73 -25.65 1.96
N GLU A 165 -13.93 -26.61 1.50
CA GLU A 165 -14.44 -27.79 0.80
C GLU A 165 -15.35 -28.64 1.69
N GLU A 166 -15.02 -28.80 2.97
CA GLU A 166 -15.89 -29.46 3.95
C GLU A 166 -17.19 -28.71 4.21
N ILE A 167 -17.15 -27.39 4.37
CA ILE A 167 -18.35 -26.55 4.54
C ILE A 167 -19.23 -26.60 3.29
N ASN A 168 -18.64 -26.60 2.10
CA ASN A 168 -19.38 -26.65 0.84
C ASN A 168 -20.01 -28.02 0.55
N LYS A 169 -19.46 -29.11 1.12
CA LYS A 169 -20.07 -30.45 1.06
C LYS A 169 -21.34 -30.55 1.94
N LEU A 170 -21.54 -29.65 2.89
CA LEU A 170 -22.70 -29.63 3.77
C LEU A 170 -23.87 -28.84 3.15
N ALA A 171 -25.09 -29.31 3.44
CA ALA A 171 -26.31 -28.71 2.92
C ALA A 171 -26.43 -27.22 3.32
N PRO A 172 -26.92 -26.32 2.43
CA PRO A 172 -26.90 -24.87 2.64
C PRO A 172 -27.57 -24.36 3.91
N ASN A 173 -28.56 -25.09 4.45
CA ASN A 173 -29.30 -24.72 5.66
C ASN A 173 -29.06 -25.65 6.86
N SER A 174 -28.02 -26.49 6.84
CA SER A 174 -27.69 -27.37 7.97
C SER A 174 -27.10 -26.57 9.15
N GLU A 175 -27.51 -26.90 10.38
CA GLU A 175 -26.90 -26.34 11.60
C GLU A 175 -25.41 -26.67 11.70
N GLU A 176 -24.99 -27.82 11.17
CA GLU A 176 -23.58 -28.25 11.14
C GLU A 176 -22.73 -27.33 10.26
N ARG A 177 -23.31 -26.82 9.17
CA ARG A 177 -22.65 -25.85 8.30
C ARG A 177 -22.40 -24.53 9.04
N LYS A 178 -23.41 -24.05 9.78
CA LYS A 178 -23.28 -22.84 10.60
C LYS A 178 -22.22 -22.98 11.69
N ARG A 179 -22.15 -24.13 12.35
CA ARG A 179 -21.11 -24.42 13.37
C ARG A 179 -19.71 -24.45 12.75
N LYS A 180 -19.51 -25.18 11.65
CA LYS A 180 -18.21 -25.23 10.95
C LYS A 180 -17.78 -23.87 10.36
N GLU A 181 -18.73 -23.05 9.93
CA GLU A 181 -18.44 -21.70 9.43
C GLU A 181 -18.05 -20.74 10.57
N ALA A 182 -18.69 -20.86 11.74
CA ALA A 182 -18.28 -20.15 12.95
C ALA A 182 -16.88 -20.58 13.43
N GLU A 183 -16.58 -21.89 13.41
CA GLU A 183 -15.25 -22.42 13.72
C GLU A 183 -14.18 -21.95 12.72
N PHE A 184 -14.53 -21.85 11.44
CA PHE A 184 -13.63 -21.34 10.40
C PHE A 184 -13.27 -19.86 10.60
N GLU A 185 -14.24 -19.02 10.98
CA GLU A 185 -14.02 -17.62 11.30
C GLU A 185 -13.27 -17.45 12.63
N ALA A 186 -13.53 -18.29 13.64
CA ALA A 186 -12.74 -18.30 14.88
C ALA A 186 -11.26 -18.61 14.60
N ASN A 187 -11.00 -19.65 13.81
CA ASN A 187 -9.64 -20.06 13.41
C ASN A 187 -8.93 -18.98 12.55
N LYS A 188 -9.65 -18.07 11.91
CA LYS A 188 -9.03 -16.92 11.19
C LYS A 188 -8.24 -16.01 12.13
N VAL A 189 -8.73 -15.80 13.35
CA VAL A 189 -8.05 -14.95 14.35
C VAL A 189 -6.74 -15.60 14.77
N ASP A 190 -6.75 -16.92 15.01
CA ASP A 190 -5.56 -17.68 15.40
C ASP A 190 -4.51 -17.69 14.28
N ARG A 191 -4.91 -17.88 13.03
CA ARG A 191 -4.00 -17.83 11.87
C ARG A 191 -3.33 -16.46 11.70
N ILE A 192 -4.06 -15.37 11.97
CA ILE A 192 -3.50 -14.02 11.93
C ILE A 192 -2.48 -13.83 13.05
N LYS A 193 -2.79 -14.32 14.26
CA LYS A 193 -1.90 -14.25 15.43
C LYS A 193 -0.60 -15.03 15.17
N GLU A 194 -0.69 -16.25 14.66
CA GLU A 194 0.47 -17.10 14.32
C GLU A 194 1.35 -16.45 13.24
N PHE A 195 0.74 -15.85 12.20
CA PHE A 195 1.46 -15.10 11.19
C PHE A 195 2.26 -13.92 11.79
N TRP A 196 1.65 -13.11 12.67
CA TRP A 196 2.34 -11.99 13.31
C TRP A 196 3.45 -12.43 14.25
N GLN A 197 3.24 -13.52 15.00
CA GLN A 197 4.29 -14.12 15.84
C GLN A 197 5.46 -14.63 15.00
N SER A 198 5.21 -15.27 13.86
CA SER A 198 6.27 -15.70 12.95
C SER A 198 7.06 -14.52 12.38
N LYS A 199 6.39 -13.39 12.10
CA LYS A 199 7.03 -12.17 11.61
C LYS A 199 7.87 -11.46 12.67
N GLN A 200 7.48 -11.51 13.93
CA GLN A 200 8.26 -10.96 15.05
C GLN A 200 9.53 -11.79 15.29
N LYS A 201 9.41 -13.13 15.34
CA LYS A 201 10.57 -14.02 15.50
C LYS A 201 11.61 -13.84 14.39
N ASN A 202 11.18 -13.70 13.13
CA ASN A 202 12.09 -13.45 12.00
C ASN A 202 12.70 -12.02 11.98
N LYS A 203 12.36 -11.14 12.92
CA LYS A 203 12.89 -9.76 13.01
C LYS A 203 13.84 -9.56 14.19
N GLU A 204 13.80 -10.46 15.16
CA GLU A 204 14.68 -10.46 16.35
C GLU A 204 16.01 -11.22 16.11
N GLU A 205 16.11 -11.92 14.98
CA GLU A 205 17.36 -12.46 14.40
C GLU A 205 17.89 -11.54 13.29
#